data_AF-A0A1H6UTK3-F1
#
_entry.id   AF-A0A1H6UTK3-F1
#
_cell.length_a   1.000
_cell.length_b   1.000
_cell.length_c   1.000
_cell.angle_alpha   90.00
_cell.angle_beta   90.00
_cell.angle_gamma   90.00
#
_symmetry.space_group_name_H-M   'P 1'
#
loop_
_entity.id
_entity.type
_entity.pdbx_description
1 polymer ?
#
loop_
_entity_poly.entity_id
_entity_poly.type
_entity_poly.pdbx_seq_one_letter_code
_entity_poly.pdbx_strand_id
1 'polypeptide(L)'
;MRYFEDVKECHVDIMLEVKDKNLSVKKCQLATSKEKNIKSLENEWARYKYTVLERSPAIYQDIKDLLKDKTAYPVIQFYQLIESALDEEIEINKAINSLDHVWGYFNKKATPKEQQRYQKYKSELESKPEKLDNIKRFLSKLAIKYKVDYLNHSLFFEF
;
A
#
# COMPACT_ATOMS: atom_id res chain seq x y z
N MET A 1 7.69 -25.41 11.87
CA MET A 1 7.37 -25.41 13.32
C MET A 1 8.43 -26.06 14.21
N ARG A 2 9.21 -27.05 13.75
CA ARG A 2 10.27 -27.74 14.55
C ARG A 2 11.22 -26.78 15.29
N TYR A 3 11.80 -25.82 14.56
CA TYR A 3 12.76 -24.86 15.11
C TYR A 3 12.23 -24.04 16.29
N PHE A 4 10.94 -23.68 16.30
CA PHE A 4 10.35 -22.92 17.41
C PHE A 4 10.23 -23.78 18.68
N GLU A 5 9.84 -25.04 18.55
CA GLU A 5 9.78 -25.97 19.68
C GLU A 5 11.18 -26.27 20.24
N ASP A 6 12.18 -26.40 19.37
CA ASP A 6 13.56 -26.73 19.75
C ASP A 6 14.24 -25.60 20.58
N VAL A 7 13.80 -24.35 20.43
CA VAL A 7 14.40 -23.18 21.14
C VAL A 7 13.53 -22.64 22.27
N LYS A 8 12.36 -23.23 22.52
CA LYS A 8 11.36 -22.74 23.47
C LYS A 8 11.86 -22.68 24.91
N GLU A 9 12.71 -23.63 25.32
CA GLU A 9 13.29 -23.68 26.66
C GLU A 9 14.42 -22.67 26.87
N CYS A 10 14.98 -22.12 25.78
CA CYS A 10 16.12 -21.21 25.86
C CYS A 10 15.74 -19.77 26.26
N HIS A 11 14.46 -19.48 26.52
CA HIS A 11 13.95 -18.13 26.81
C HIS A 11 14.52 -17.07 25.85
N VAL A 12 14.61 -17.42 24.57
CA VAL A 12 15.25 -16.57 23.56
C VAL A 12 14.36 -15.39 23.18
N ASP A 13 14.94 -14.20 23.25
CA ASP A 13 14.36 -13.00 22.66
C ASP A 13 14.55 -13.04 21.13
N ILE A 14 13.44 -13.02 20.39
CA ILE A 14 13.49 -12.96 18.93
C ILE A 14 13.53 -11.50 18.50
N MET A 15 14.71 -11.04 18.07
CA MET A 15 14.86 -9.73 17.44
C MET A 15 14.61 -9.87 15.93
N LEU A 16 13.52 -9.26 15.46
CA LEU A 16 13.23 -9.17 14.03
C LEU A 16 13.98 -7.99 13.42
N GLU A 17 15.03 -8.28 12.66
CA GLU A 17 15.71 -7.27 11.85
C GLU A 17 14.97 -7.11 10.52
N VAL A 18 14.44 -5.91 10.30
CA VAL A 18 13.55 -5.59 9.18
C VAL A 18 13.83 -4.17 8.71
N LYS A 19 13.66 -3.92 7.41
CA LYS A 19 13.91 -2.60 6.79
C LYS A 19 13.01 -1.51 7.37
N ASP A 20 11.72 -1.83 7.59
CA ASP A 20 10.77 -0.94 8.26
C ASP A 20 10.23 -1.60 9.52
N LYS A 21 10.69 -1.08 10.67
CA LYS A 21 10.31 -1.57 12.00
C LYS A 21 8.83 -1.29 12.30
N ASN A 22 8.25 -0.20 11.79
CA ASN A 22 6.86 0.16 12.06
C ASN A 22 5.89 -0.75 11.30
N LEU A 23 6.16 -1.05 10.02
CA LEU A 23 5.32 -1.96 9.24
C LEU A 23 5.35 -3.38 9.79
N SER A 24 6.53 -3.86 10.20
CA SER A 24 6.68 -5.21 10.74
C SER A 24 6.00 -5.34 12.10
N VAL A 25 6.12 -4.33 12.97
CA VAL A 25 5.37 -4.28 14.23
C VAL A 25 3.87 -4.33 13.96
N LYS A 26 3.36 -3.58 12.98
CA LYS A 26 1.93 -3.59 12.64
C LYS A 26 1.47 -4.97 12.15
N LYS A 27 2.26 -5.63 11.30
CA LYS A 27 2.01 -7.01 10.85
C LYS A 27 1.91 -7.98 12.02
N CYS A 28 2.89 -7.96 12.94
CA CYS A 28 2.87 -8.79 14.14
C CYS A 28 1.65 -8.50 15.00
N GLN A 29 1.37 -7.23 15.29
CA GLN A 29 0.21 -6.81 16.09
C GLN A 29 -1.10 -7.35 15.54
N LEU A 30 -1.33 -7.24 14.23
CA LEU A 30 -2.55 -7.75 13.60
C LEU A 30 -2.57 -9.28 13.59
N ALA A 31 -1.44 -9.94 13.29
CA ALA A 31 -1.36 -11.39 13.24
C ALA A 31 -1.56 -12.07 14.61
N THR A 32 -1.12 -11.43 15.70
CA THR A 32 -1.17 -11.98 17.07
C THR A 32 -2.27 -11.37 17.94
N SER A 33 -3.09 -10.46 17.41
CA SER A 33 -4.18 -9.83 18.17
C SER A 33 -5.18 -10.89 18.68
N LYS A 34 -5.54 -10.81 19.96
CA LYS A 34 -6.65 -11.59 20.53
C LYS A 34 -8.00 -11.11 19.99
N GLU A 35 -8.11 -9.81 19.71
CA GLU A 35 -9.29 -9.20 19.11
C GLU A 35 -9.15 -9.19 17.59
N LYS A 36 -9.74 -10.20 16.96
CA LYS A 36 -9.76 -10.37 15.51
C LYS A 36 -10.89 -9.55 14.91
N ASN A 37 -10.59 -8.32 14.49
CA ASN A 37 -11.55 -7.40 13.89
C ASN A 37 -11.16 -7.08 12.45
N ILE A 38 -12.00 -7.46 11.49
CA ILE A 38 -11.78 -7.21 10.05
C ILE A 38 -11.51 -5.73 9.73
N LYS A 39 -12.10 -4.79 10.49
CA LYS A 39 -11.86 -3.34 10.33
C LYS A 39 -10.38 -2.98 10.47
N SER A 40 -9.64 -3.70 11.30
CA SER A 40 -8.20 -3.50 11.46
C SER A 40 -7.43 -3.90 10.19
N LEU A 41 -7.86 -4.95 9.48
CA LEU A 41 -7.29 -5.30 8.17
C LEU A 41 -7.72 -4.31 7.09
N GLU A 42 -8.95 -3.80 7.13
CA GLU A 42 -9.40 -2.76 6.19
C GLU A 42 -8.64 -1.45 6.35
N ASN A 43 -8.36 -1.05 7.59
CA ASN A 43 -7.53 0.12 7.90
C ASN A 43 -6.08 -0.07 7.44
N GLU A 44 -5.54 -1.28 7.57
CA GLU A 44 -4.22 -1.59 7.05
C GLU A 44 -4.22 -1.62 5.51
N TRP A 45 -5.22 -2.26 4.91
CA TRP A 45 -5.42 -2.31 3.47
C TRP A 45 -5.48 -0.91 2.86
N ALA A 46 -6.18 0.00 3.51
CA ALA A 46 -6.26 1.39 3.10
C ALA A 46 -4.89 2.05 2.88
N ARG A 47 -3.87 1.66 3.66
CA ARG A 47 -2.51 2.18 3.55
C ARG A 47 -1.76 1.59 2.35
N TYR A 48 -1.94 0.29 2.08
CA TYR A 48 -1.27 -0.44 0.98
C TYR A 48 -1.97 -0.32 -0.37
N LYS A 49 -3.25 0.05 -0.38
CA LYS A 49 -4.17 -0.04 -1.52
C LYS A 49 -3.57 0.41 -2.85
N TYR A 50 -2.97 1.60 -2.89
CA TYR A 50 -2.39 2.15 -4.13
C TYR A 50 -0.96 1.67 -4.41
N THR A 51 -0.20 1.28 -3.39
CA THR A 51 1.11 0.62 -3.54
C THR A 51 0.96 -0.77 -4.18
N VAL A 52 -0.08 -1.51 -3.77
CA VAL A 52 -0.42 -2.81 -4.37
C VAL A 52 -1.00 -2.61 -5.77
N LEU A 53 -1.88 -1.64 -5.98
CA LEU A 53 -2.42 -1.36 -7.32
C LEU A 53 -1.34 -0.95 -8.34
N GLU A 54 -0.31 -0.23 -7.89
CA GLU A 54 0.84 0.19 -8.69
C GLU A 54 1.64 -1.00 -9.25
N ARG A 55 1.67 -2.13 -8.52
CA ARG A 55 2.44 -3.32 -8.89
C ARG A 55 1.58 -4.43 -9.49
N SER A 56 0.41 -4.68 -8.90
CA SER A 56 -0.46 -5.82 -9.25
C SER A 56 -1.95 -5.49 -9.09
N PRO A 57 -2.61 -5.04 -10.18
CA PRO A 57 -4.07 -4.88 -10.21
C PRO A 57 -4.85 -6.18 -9.95
N ALA A 58 -4.26 -7.34 -10.26
CA ALA A 58 -4.84 -8.64 -9.98
C ALA A 58 -4.90 -8.87 -8.46
N ILE A 59 -3.75 -8.79 -7.78
CA ILE A 59 -3.69 -8.97 -6.31
C ILE A 59 -4.51 -7.90 -5.57
N TYR A 60 -4.54 -6.67 -6.09
CA TYR A 60 -5.43 -5.62 -5.59
C TYR A 60 -6.89 -6.09 -5.54
N GLN A 61 -7.34 -6.77 -6.59
CA GLN A 61 -8.69 -7.31 -6.67
C GLN A 61 -8.88 -8.51 -5.74
N ASP A 62 -7.89 -9.40 -5.65
CA ASP A 62 -7.91 -10.54 -4.72
C ASP A 62 -8.02 -10.08 -3.26
N ILE A 63 -7.28 -9.05 -2.85
CA ILE A 63 -7.37 -8.49 -1.49
C ILE A 63 -8.75 -7.86 -1.27
N LYS A 64 -9.29 -7.14 -2.26
CA LYS A 64 -10.65 -6.59 -2.16
C LYS A 64 -11.68 -7.69 -1.96
N ASP A 65 -11.54 -8.81 -2.66
CA ASP A 65 -12.46 -9.94 -2.54
C ASP A 65 -12.27 -10.68 -1.21
N LEU A 66 -11.03 -10.86 -0.76
CA LEU A 66 -10.68 -11.43 0.54
C LEU A 66 -11.34 -10.66 1.70
N LEU A 67 -11.35 -9.33 1.63
CA LEU A 67 -11.90 -8.47 2.69
C LEU A 67 -13.42 -8.29 2.62
N LYS A 68 -14.13 -8.89 1.65
CA LYS A 68 -15.61 -8.80 1.58
C LYS A 68 -16.29 -9.52 2.73
N ASP A 69 -15.78 -10.68 3.14
CA ASP A 69 -16.30 -11.41 4.28
C ASP A 69 -15.96 -10.69 5.59
N LYS A 70 -16.99 -10.13 6.24
CA LYS A 70 -16.84 -9.37 7.48
C LYS A 70 -16.83 -10.23 8.74
N THR A 71 -17.04 -11.54 8.59
CA THR A 71 -17.06 -12.50 9.70
C THR A 71 -15.72 -13.21 9.87
N ALA A 72 -14.89 -13.24 8.83
CA ALA A 72 -13.56 -13.81 8.85
C ALA A 72 -12.47 -12.80 9.29
N TYR A 73 -11.29 -13.33 9.63
CA TYR A 73 -10.09 -12.53 9.89
C TYR A 73 -8.86 -13.17 9.20
N PRO A 74 -8.74 -13.04 7.87
CA PRO A 74 -7.74 -13.75 7.07
C PRO A 74 -6.37 -13.04 7.06
N VAL A 75 -5.84 -12.69 8.24
CA VAL A 75 -4.64 -11.86 8.37
C VAL A 75 -3.39 -12.45 7.70
N ILE A 76 -3.21 -13.77 7.75
CA ILE A 76 -2.05 -14.43 7.13
C ILE A 76 -2.13 -14.33 5.60
N GLN A 77 -3.25 -14.73 5.02
CA GLN A 77 -3.48 -14.65 3.57
C GLN A 77 -3.42 -13.20 3.07
N PHE A 78 -3.97 -12.26 3.85
CA PHE A 78 -3.91 -10.83 3.56
C PHE A 78 -2.48 -10.32 3.38
N TYR A 79 -1.59 -10.63 4.33
CA TYR A 79 -0.19 -10.21 4.21
C TYR A 79 0.59 -10.99 3.16
N GLN A 80 0.30 -12.28 2.93
CA GLN A 80 0.91 -13.04 1.82
C GLN A 80 0.61 -12.40 0.46
N LEU A 81 -0.63 -11.96 0.25
CA LEU A 81 -1.01 -11.23 -0.96
C LEU A 81 -0.26 -9.89 -1.07
N ILE A 82 -0.20 -9.11 0.01
CA ILE A 82 0.56 -7.85 0.02
C ILE A 82 2.03 -8.08 -0.34
N GLU A 83 2.68 -9.04 0.30
CA GLU A 83 4.10 -9.34 0.04
C GLU A 83 4.32 -9.79 -1.40
N SER A 84 3.46 -10.67 -1.91
CA SER A 84 3.51 -11.11 -3.31
C SER A 84 3.38 -9.93 -4.28
N ALA A 85 2.50 -8.96 -3.99
CA ALA A 85 2.37 -7.77 -4.82
C ALA A 85 3.58 -6.84 -4.69
N LEU A 86 4.22 -6.75 -3.52
CA LEU A 86 5.40 -5.90 -3.31
C LEU A 86 6.67 -6.45 -3.95
N ASP A 87 6.74 -7.77 -4.16
CA ASP A 87 7.81 -8.46 -4.88
C ASP A 87 7.71 -8.32 -6.40
N GLU A 88 6.55 -7.91 -6.94
CA GLU A 88 6.40 -7.60 -8.37
C GLU A 88 7.10 -6.29 -8.75
N GLU A 89 7.76 -6.28 -9.92
CA GLU A 89 8.31 -5.07 -10.51
C GLU A 89 7.20 -4.09 -10.93
N ILE A 90 7.49 -2.80 -10.84
CA ILE A 90 6.56 -1.77 -11.29
C ILE A 90 6.58 -1.68 -12.81
N GLU A 91 5.46 -2.06 -13.43
CA GLU A 91 5.19 -1.77 -14.84
C GLU A 91 4.52 -0.40 -15.00
N ILE A 92 5.00 0.42 -15.93
CA ILE A 92 4.54 1.81 -16.08
C ILE A 92 3.04 1.92 -16.34
N ASN A 93 2.45 1.00 -17.10
CA ASN A 93 1.00 1.01 -17.33
C ASN A 93 0.20 0.77 -16.04
N LYS A 94 0.67 -0.13 -15.15
CA LYS A 94 0.06 -0.39 -13.84
C LYS A 94 0.26 0.80 -12.90
N ALA A 95 1.43 1.42 -12.92
CA ALA A 95 1.72 2.64 -12.17
C ALA A 95 0.80 3.79 -12.59
N ILE A 96 0.62 4.01 -13.89
CA ILE A 96 -0.30 5.01 -14.44
C ILE A 96 -1.73 4.76 -13.97
N ASN A 97 -2.18 3.50 -13.96
CA ASN A 97 -3.50 3.16 -13.43
C ASN A 97 -3.65 3.57 -11.95
N SER A 98 -2.67 3.24 -11.11
CA SER A 98 -2.67 3.65 -9.70
C SER A 98 -2.65 5.17 -9.53
N LEU A 99 -1.85 5.88 -10.34
CA LEU A 99 -1.80 7.35 -10.37
C LEU A 99 -3.16 7.96 -10.72
N ASP A 100 -3.87 7.41 -11.70
CA ASP A 100 -5.19 7.88 -12.10
C ASP A 100 -6.23 7.71 -10.99
N HIS A 101 -6.16 6.59 -10.27
CA HIS A 101 -7.01 6.37 -9.09
C HIS A 101 -6.75 7.40 -7.99
N VAL A 102 -5.48 7.71 -7.70
CA VAL A 102 -5.11 8.76 -6.73
C VAL A 102 -5.49 10.16 -7.26
N TRP A 103 -5.33 10.42 -8.54
CA TRP A 103 -5.76 11.65 -9.19
C TRP A 103 -7.27 11.89 -9.12
N GLY A 104 -8.06 10.81 -9.12
CA GLY A 104 -9.52 10.86 -8.97
C GLY A 104 -9.99 11.62 -7.72
N TYR A 105 -9.17 11.70 -6.66
CA TYR A 105 -9.50 12.52 -5.48
C TYR A 105 -9.38 14.02 -5.73
N PHE A 106 -8.60 14.44 -6.74
CA PHE A 106 -8.28 15.83 -7.03
C PHE A 106 -8.98 16.38 -8.27
N ASN A 107 -9.39 15.53 -9.22
CA ASN A 107 -9.87 15.94 -10.54
C ASN A 107 -10.95 17.05 -10.52
N LYS A 108 -11.90 17.04 -9.57
CA LYS A 108 -12.98 18.02 -9.44
C LYS A 108 -12.59 19.33 -8.73
N LYS A 109 -11.44 19.37 -8.05
CA LYS A 109 -10.98 20.51 -7.23
C LYS A 109 -9.63 21.08 -7.67
N ALA A 110 -8.90 20.35 -8.50
CA ALA A 110 -7.63 20.76 -9.07
C ALA A 110 -7.82 21.98 -9.98
N THR A 111 -6.96 22.97 -9.83
CA THR A 111 -6.90 24.13 -10.72
C THR A 111 -6.53 23.70 -12.15
N PRO A 112 -6.85 24.50 -13.18
CA PRO A 112 -6.43 24.21 -14.56
C PRO A 112 -4.92 23.96 -14.69
N LYS A 113 -4.09 24.70 -13.95
CA LYS A 113 -2.63 24.52 -13.91
C LYS A 113 -2.23 23.16 -13.33
N GLU A 114 -2.90 22.70 -12.28
CA GLU A 114 -2.62 21.37 -11.68
C GLU A 114 -3.08 20.24 -12.59
N GLN A 115 -4.24 20.39 -13.25
CA GLN A 115 -4.71 19.43 -14.24
C GLN A 115 -3.72 19.30 -15.39
N GLN A 116 -3.28 20.42 -15.97
CA GLN A 116 -2.28 20.45 -17.03
C GLN A 116 -0.96 19.81 -16.58
N ARG A 117 -0.51 20.10 -15.34
CA ARG A 117 0.71 19.52 -14.79
C ARG A 117 0.60 18.01 -14.60
N TYR A 118 -0.53 17.50 -14.12
CA TYR A 118 -0.76 16.06 -13.99
C TYR A 118 -0.70 15.36 -15.36
N GLN A 119 -1.42 15.89 -16.35
CA GLN A 119 -1.42 15.32 -17.71
C GLN A 119 -0.02 15.31 -18.33
N LYS A 120 0.74 16.40 -18.16
CA LYS A 120 2.13 16.47 -18.62
C LYS A 120 3.01 15.42 -17.96
N TYR A 121 2.92 15.25 -16.65
CA TYR A 121 3.71 14.22 -15.95
C TYR A 121 3.34 12.82 -16.42
N LYS A 122 2.04 12.53 -16.55
CA LYS A 122 1.55 11.25 -17.03
C LYS A 122 2.06 10.94 -18.45
N SER A 123 2.00 11.89 -19.38
CA SER A 123 2.46 11.66 -20.76
C SER A 123 3.97 11.50 -20.87
N GLU A 124 4.75 12.06 -19.94
CA GLU A 124 6.21 11.88 -19.94
C GLU A 124 6.64 10.49 -19.44
N LEU A 125 5.84 9.81 -18.61
CA LEU A 125 6.24 8.56 -17.95
C LEU A 125 6.54 7.39 -18.90
N GLU A 126 5.84 7.30 -20.04
CA GLU A 126 6.11 6.26 -21.04
C GLU A 126 7.55 6.35 -21.57
N SER A 127 8.04 7.57 -21.75
CA SER A 127 9.41 7.84 -22.22
C SER A 127 10.44 8.00 -21.09
N LYS A 128 9.97 8.28 -19.86
CA LYS A 128 10.79 8.62 -18.69
C LYS A 128 10.26 7.94 -17.42
N PRO A 129 10.34 6.60 -17.32
CA PRO A 129 9.91 5.83 -16.15
C PRO A 129 10.50 6.33 -14.83
N GLU A 130 11.74 6.83 -14.85
CA GLU A 130 12.46 7.35 -13.69
C GLU A 130 11.80 8.58 -13.05
N LYS A 131 10.83 9.20 -13.74
CA LYS A 131 10.06 10.33 -13.21
C LYS A 131 8.85 9.94 -12.37
N LEU A 132 8.59 8.65 -12.14
CA LEU A 132 7.46 8.19 -11.33
C LEU A 132 7.39 8.88 -9.96
N ASP A 133 8.53 9.04 -9.29
CA ASP A 133 8.57 9.71 -7.98
C ASP A 133 8.17 11.19 -8.05
N ASN A 134 8.44 11.87 -9.18
CA ASN A 134 8.08 13.27 -9.34
C ASN A 134 6.57 13.47 -9.37
N ILE A 135 5.84 12.56 -10.03
CA ILE A 135 4.38 12.61 -10.05
C ILE A 135 3.80 12.20 -8.69
N LYS A 136 4.37 11.20 -8.02
CA LYS A 136 3.96 10.78 -6.66
C LYS A 136 4.16 11.91 -5.64
N ARG A 137 5.31 12.61 -5.67
CA ARG A 137 5.56 13.83 -4.86
C ARG A 137 4.57 14.95 -5.16
N PHE A 138 4.19 15.13 -6.42
CA PHE A 138 3.18 16.11 -6.79
C PHE A 138 1.80 15.77 -6.23
N LEU A 139 1.35 14.51 -6.37
CA LEU A 139 0.08 14.04 -5.80
C LEU A 139 0.06 14.10 -4.28
N SER A 140 1.19 13.80 -3.61
CA SER A 140 1.35 13.96 -2.16
C SER A 140 1.12 15.42 -1.72
N LYS A 141 1.70 16.40 -2.44
CA LYS A 141 1.45 17.83 -2.18
C LYS A 141 -0.03 18.20 -2.37
N LEU A 142 -0.72 17.61 -3.34
CA LEU A 142 -2.15 17.82 -3.52
C LEU A 142 -2.98 17.20 -2.40
N ALA A 143 -2.60 16.02 -1.90
CA ALA A 143 -3.26 15.39 -0.76
C ALA A 143 -3.25 16.31 0.46
N ILE A 144 -2.12 16.94 0.76
CA ILE A 144 -1.98 17.94 1.82
C ILE A 144 -2.80 19.19 1.51
N LYS A 145 -2.61 19.81 0.33
CA LYS A 145 -3.29 21.05 -0.07
C LYS A 145 -4.82 20.94 0.04
N TYR A 146 -5.37 19.81 -0.40
CA TYR A 146 -6.81 19.58 -0.44
C TYR A 146 -7.35 18.73 0.71
N LYS A 147 -6.55 18.53 1.77
CA LYS A 147 -6.92 17.82 3.00
C LYS A 147 -7.56 16.46 2.73
N VAL A 148 -6.93 15.66 1.87
CA VAL A 148 -7.36 14.27 1.62
C VAL A 148 -6.64 13.38 2.64
N ASP A 149 -7.09 13.43 3.89
CA ASP A 149 -6.39 12.83 5.04
C ASP A 149 -6.14 11.33 4.90
N TYR A 150 -7.04 10.63 4.21
CA TYR A 150 -6.87 9.23 3.85
C TYR A 150 -5.56 8.96 3.07
N LEU A 151 -5.22 9.84 2.13
CA LEU A 151 -4.02 9.70 1.30
C LEU A 151 -2.73 10.06 2.05
N ASN A 152 -2.82 10.85 3.13
CA ASN A 152 -1.65 11.22 3.94
C ASN A 152 -1.06 10.04 4.70
N HIS A 153 -1.83 8.97 4.91
CA HIS A 153 -1.39 7.75 5.58
C HIS A 153 -1.10 6.59 4.59
N SER A 154 -1.12 6.89 3.29
CA SER A 154 -0.90 5.92 2.22
C SER A 154 0.59 5.64 2.03
N LEU A 155 0.96 4.36 2.04
CA LEU A 155 2.31 3.90 1.72
C LEU A 155 2.67 4.14 0.25
N PHE A 156 1.69 4.52 -0.58
CA PHE A 156 1.92 4.89 -1.97
C PHE A 156 2.90 6.06 -2.10
N PHE A 157 3.02 6.94 -1.12
CA PHE A 157 3.96 8.07 -1.17
C PHE A 157 5.30 7.78 -0.49
N GLU A 158 5.54 6.54 -0.08
CA GLU A 158 6.82 6.08 0.44
C GLU A 158 7.59 5.44 -0.73
N PHE A 159 8.69 6.07 -1.15
CA PHE A 159 9.55 5.68 -2.28
C PHE A 159 11.02 5.84 -1.89
#